data_AF-A0A2H5YB05-F1
#
_entry.id   AF-A0A2H5YB05-F1
#
_cell.length_a   1.000
_cell.length_b   1.000
_cell.length_c   1.000
_cell.angle_alpha   90.00
_cell.angle_beta   90.00
_cell.angle_gamma   90.00
#
_symmetry.space_group_name_H-M   'P 1'
#
loop_
_entity.id
_entity.type
_entity.pdbx_description
1 polymer ?
#
loop_
_entity_poly.entity_id
_entity_poly.type
_entity_poly.pdbx_seq_one_letter_code
_entity_poly.pdbx_strand_id
1 'polypeptide(L)'
;MGRKRHTAQQLCLPGLFPTPTVALARPEALGVGKEVVYIGRVAGGPPRGSRGHVQRLTAWGAWVRFGKAGTWQVPLCLLAVPVAPSASTGEGTG
;
A
#
# COMPACT_ATOMS: atom_id res chain seq x y z
N MET A 1 -13.18 8.40 42.06
CA MET A 1 -14.11 8.26 40.91
C MET A 1 -13.39 8.68 39.64
N GLY A 2 -13.37 7.82 38.62
CA GLY A 2 -12.45 7.88 37.48
C GLY A 2 -12.73 9.01 36.49
N ARG A 3 -11.65 9.64 36.00
CA ARG A 3 -11.67 10.63 34.93
C ARG A 3 -12.05 9.93 33.62
N LYS A 4 -13.24 10.22 33.10
CA LYS A 4 -13.69 9.74 31.78
C LYS A 4 -12.81 10.38 30.72
N ARG A 5 -11.99 9.57 30.04
CA ARG A 5 -11.26 9.99 28.84
C ARG A 5 -12.30 10.12 27.74
N HIS A 6 -12.61 11.36 27.35
CA HIS A 6 -13.38 11.63 26.15
C HIS A 6 -12.56 11.14 24.97
N THR A 7 -13.01 10.05 24.34
CA THR A 7 -12.58 9.62 23.01
C THR A 7 -12.64 10.84 22.11
N ALA A 8 -11.48 11.25 21.60
CA ALA A 8 -11.38 12.28 20.58
C ALA A 8 -12.31 11.87 19.43
N GLN A 9 -13.41 12.59 19.29
CA GLN A 9 -14.20 12.56 18.07
C GLN A 9 -13.28 13.12 17.00
N GLN A 10 -12.64 12.24 16.23
CA GLN A 10 -11.87 12.63 15.07
C GLN A 10 -12.85 13.28 14.09
N LEU A 11 -12.83 14.61 14.07
CA LEU A 11 -13.47 15.43 13.05
C LEU A 11 -12.86 15.02 11.70
N CYS A 12 -13.66 14.37 10.86
CA CYS A 12 -13.31 14.11 9.47
C CYS A 12 -13.29 15.45 8.71
N LEU A 13 -12.14 16.11 8.65
CA LEU A 13 -11.91 17.21 7.70
C LEU A 13 -11.76 16.63 6.27
N PRO A 14 -12.52 17.13 5.28
CA PRO A 14 -12.29 16.80 3.88
C PRO A 14 -10.96 17.43 3.44
N GLY A 15 -9.98 16.60 3.08
CA GLY A 15 -8.63 17.01 2.65
C GLY A 15 -7.48 16.55 3.55
N LEU A 16 -7.76 15.93 4.70
CA LEU A 16 -6.73 15.47 5.64
C LEU A 16 -6.44 13.96 5.60
N PHE A 17 -7.03 13.24 4.65
CA PHE A 17 -6.64 11.87 4.39
C PHE A 17 -5.51 11.91 3.37
N PRO A 18 -4.27 11.56 3.73
CA PRO A 18 -3.31 11.17 2.72
C PRO A 18 -3.97 10.05 1.93
N THR A 19 -4.51 10.36 0.75
CA THR A 19 -4.86 9.32 -0.22
C THR A 19 -3.57 8.54 -0.38
N PRO A 20 -3.53 7.23 -0.05
CA PRO A 20 -2.32 6.47 -0.26
C PRO A 20 -2.10 6.48 -1.76
N THR A 21 -1.21 7.36 -2.21
CA THR A 21 -0.80 7.42 -3.60
C THR A 21 -0.15 6.07 -3.84
N VAL A 22 -0.80 5.24 -4.63
CA VAL A 22 -0.29 3.94 -5.04
C VAL A 22 0.46 4.19 -6.33
N ALA A 23 1.78 4.15 -6.27
CA ALA A 23 2.62 4.23 -7.46
C ALA A 23 2.71 2.83 -8.08
N LEU A 24 2.64 2.75 -9.41
CA LEU A 24 2.92 1.49 -10.12
C LEU A 24 4.26 0.94 -9.65
N ALA A 25 4.26 -0.34 -9.31
CA ALA A 25 5.42 -0.94 -8.70
C ALA A 25 6.56 -1.03 -9.73
N ARG A 26 7.61 -0.23 -9.53
CA ARG A 26 8.84 -0.34 -10.31
C ARG A 26 9.68 -1.50 -9.76
N PRO A 27 10.43 -2.23 -10.62
CA PRO A 27 11.32 -3.29 -10.17
C PRO A 27 12.29 -2.84 -9.08
N GLU A 28 12.74 -1.58 -9.15
CA GLU A 28 13.67 -0.93 -8.22
C GLU A 28 13.04 -0.68 -6.83
N ALA A 29 11.73 -0.40 -6.81
CA ALA A 29 10.97 -0.12 -5.59
C ALA A 29 10.42 -1.41 -4.94
N LEU A 30 10.41 -2.50 -5.70
CA LEU A 30 10.04 -3.82 -5.23
C LEU A 30 11.28 -4.50 -4.67
N GLY A 31 11.27 -4.76 -3.38
CA GLY A 31 12.29 -5.54 -2.69
C GLY A 31 11.65 -6.66 -1.90
N VAL A 32 12.40 -7.72 -1.60
CA VAL A 32 11.92 -8.76 -0.68
C VAL A 32 11.58 -8.12 0.67
N GLY A 33 10.42 -8.49 1.21
CA GLY A 33 9.87 -7.92 2.44
C GLY A 33 9.09 -6.61 2.27
N LYS A 34 9.06 -5.99 1.08
CA LYS A 34 8.28 -4.77 0.86
C LYS A 34 6.78 -5.06 0.80
N GLU A 35 6.01 -4.15 1.39
CA GLU A 35 4.55 -4.15 1.28
C GLU A 35 4.15 -3.66 -0.12
N VAL A 36 3.18 -4.37 -0.71
CA VAL A 36 2.59 -4.04 -2.01
C VAL A 36 1.08 -4.21 -1.94
N VAL A 37 0.39 -3.50 -2.83
CA VAL A 37 -1.05 -3.55 -3.00
C VAL A 37 -1.37 -4.23 -4.33
N TYR A 38 -2.23 -5.25 -4.30
CA TYR A 38 -2.77 -5.85 -5.51
C TYR A 38 -3.79 -4.93 -6.16
N ILE A 39 -3.53 -4.44 -7.36
CA ILE A 39 -4.43 -3.55 -8.10
C ILE A 39 -5.15 -4.25 -9.26
N GLY A 40 -4.83 -5.51 -9.53
CA GLY A 40 -5.42 -6.30 -10.60
C GLY A 40 -6.88 -6.70 -10.35
N ARG A 41 -7.53 -7.19 -11.42
CA ARG A 41 -8.92 -7.67 -11.40
C ARG A 41 -9.01 -9.06 -12.06
N VAL A 42 -8.12 -9.97 -11.68
CA VAL A 42 -8.06 -11.34 -12.22
C VAL A 42 -9.01 -12.24 -11.45
N ALA A 43 -9.88 -12.97 -12.18
CA ALA A 43 -10.79 -13.95 -11.57
C ALA A 43 -10.00 -15.08 -10.91
N GLY A 44 -10.39 -15.44 -9.68
CA GLY A 44 -9.67 -16.43 -8.86
C GLY A 44 -8.41 -15.90 -8.17
N GLY A 45 -7.97 -14.67 -8.46
CA GLY A 45 -6.82 -14.04 -7.80
C GLY A 45 -7.16 -13.39 -6.44
N PRO A 46 -6.17 -12.73 -5.82
CA PRO A 46 -6.39 -11.97 -4.59
C PRO A 46 -7.44 -10.87 -4.76
N PRO A 47 -8.18 -10.50 -3.69
CA PRO A 47 -9.08 -9.36 -3.75
C PRO A 47 -8.33 -8.09 -4.14
N ARG A 48 -8.88 -7.29 -5.06
CA ARG A 48 -8.31 -5.97 -5.39
C ARG A 48 -8.22 -5.10 -4.14
N GLY A 49 -7.08 -4.43 -3.95
CA GLY A 49 -6.76 -3.66 -2.75
C GLY A 49 -6.12 -4.50 -1.63
N SER A 50 -5.96 -5.81 -1.81
CA SER A 50 -5.26 -6.65 -0.83
C SER A 50 -3.81 -6.24 -0.70
N ARG A 51 -3.36 -6.14 0.56
CA ARG A 51 -1.97 -5.88 0.89
C ARG A 51 -1.23 -7.19 1.11
N GLY A 52 0.01 -7.23 0.64
CA GLY A 52 0.86 -8.40 0.78
C GLY A 52 2.32 -8.00 0.84
N HIS A 53 3.17 -8.97 1.20
CA HIS A 53 4.61 -8.77 1.24
C HIS A 53 5.29 -9.56 0.13
N VAL A 54 6.19 -8.91 -0.59
CA VAL A 54 7.02 -9.56 -1.60
C VAL A 54 7.92 -10.58 -0.93
N GLN A 55 7.84 -11.84 -1.32
CA GLN A 55 8.74 -12.90 -0.86
C GLN A 55 9.93 -13.08 -1.80
N ARG A 56 9.70 -12.93 -3.10
CA ARG A 56 10.74 -13.09 -4.13
C ARG A 56 10.36 -12.33 -5.39
N LEU A 57 11.36 -11.78 -6.07
CA LEU A 57 11.20 -11.17 -7.40
C LEU A 57 11.67 -12.14 -8.48
N THR A 58 11.02 -12.08 -9.62
CA THR A 58 11.32 -12.89 -10.80
C THR A 58 11.33 -11.98 -12.03
N ALA A 59 11.92 -12.45 -13.13
CA ALA A 59 11.93 -11.69 -14.38
C ALA A 59 10.52 -11.35 -14.91
N TRP A 60 9.51 -12.14 -14.54
CA TRP A 60 8.14 -12.02 -15.04
C TRP A 60 7.15 -11.42 -14.03
N GLY A 61 7.58 -11.11 -12.80
CA GLY A 61 6.69 -10.69 -11.73
C GLY A 61 7.26 -10.87 -10.33
N ALA A 62 6.39 -10.80 -9.32
CA ALA A 62 6.75 -10.97 -7.93
C ALA A 62 5.89 -12.06 -7.27
N TRP A 63 6.52 -12.88 -6.45
CA TRP A 63 5.81 -13.74 -5.50
C TRP A 63 5.45 -12.92 -4.28
N VAL A 64 4.15 -12.76 -4.04
CA VAL A 64 3.62 -11.92 -2.96
C VAL A 64 2.74 -12.78 -2.07
N ARG A 65 2.97 -12.69 -0.75
CA ARG A 65 2.12 -13.34 0.24
C ARG A 65 1.02 -12.39 0.71
N PHE A 66 -0.21 -12.68 0.33
CA PHE A 66 -1.43 -11.91 0.64
C PHE A 66 -2.17 -12.48 1.85
N GLY A 67 -1.47 -12.67 2.97
CA GLY A 67 -2.07 -13.17 4.22
C GLY A 67 -2.89 -14.44 4.02
N LYS A 68 -4.20 -14.37 4.26
CA LYS A 68 -5.15 -15.50 4.14
C LYS A 68 -5.37 -15.96 2.70
N ALA A 69 -5.15 -15.11 1.70
CA ALA A 69 -5.24 -15.51 0.30
C ALA A 69 -4.04 -16.37 -0.14
N GLY A 70 -3.00 -16.50 0.72
CA GLY A 70 -1.83 -17.30 0.43
C GLY A 70 -0.79 -16.57 -0.41
N THR A 71 0.09 -17.34 -1.05
CA THR A 71 1.19 -16.83 -1.87
C THR A 71 0.83 -16.89 -3.34
N TRP A 72 0.95 -15.75 -4.04
CA TRP A 72 0.58 -15.60 -5.44
C TRP A 72 1.74 -15.06 -6.25
N GLN A 73 1.92 -15.60 -7.46
CA GLN A 73 2.79 -14.99 -8.46
C GLN A 73 1.99 -13.93 -9.22
N VAL A 74 2.39 -12.68 -9.10
CA VAL A 74 1.68 -11.54 -9.69
C VAL A 74 2.63 -10.73 -10.58
N PRO A 75 2.25 -10.44 -11.84
CA PRO A 75 2.99 -9.51 -12.69
C PRO A 75 3.12 -8.13 -12.04
N LEU A 76 4.27 -7.47 -12.20
CA LEU A 76 4.55 -6.17 -11.56
C LEU A 76 3.51 -5.09 -11.95
N CYS A 77 2.96 -5.18 -13.17
CA CYS A 77 1.92 -4.27 -13.66
C CYS A 77 0.60 -4.35 -12.85
N LEU A 78 0.38 -5.42 -12.09
CA LEU A 78 -0.79 -5.60 -11.22
C LEU A 78 -0.48 -5.32 -9.74
N LEU A 79 0.72 -4.80 -9.46
CA LEU A 79 1.17 -4.42 -8.13
C LEU A 79 1.40 -2.91 -8.06
N ALA A 80 1.07 -2.34 -6.91
CA ALA A 80 1.44 -0.98 -6.56
C ALA A 80 2.21 -0.94 -5.25
N VAL A 81 3.15 -0.02 -5.14
CA VAL A 81 3.84 0.26 -3.89
C VAL A 81 3.09 1.40 -3.20
N PRO A 82 2.74 1.25 -1.90
CA PRO A 82 2.23 2.37 -1.13
C PRO A 82 3.35 3.41 -1.02
N VAL A 83 3.28 4.48 -1.79
CA VAL A 83 4.17 5.62 -1.57
C VAL A 83 3.55 6.40 -0.42
N ALA A 84 4.32 6.57 0.66
CA ALA A 84 3.95 7.55 1.66
C ALA A 84 3.82 8.89 0.91
N PRO A 85 2.72 9.63 1.06
CA PRO A 85 2.70 10.98 0.53
C PRO A 85 3.81 11.71 1.25
N SER A 86 4.92 11.96 0.55
CA SER A 86 5.90 12.92 1.00
C SER A 86 5.11 14.18 1.26
N ALA A 87 4.96 14.52 2.55
CA ALA A 87 4.46 15.80 2.94
C ALA A 87 5.26 16.80 2.11
N SER A 88 4.56 17.57 1.30
CA SER A 88 5.11 18.69 0.56
C SER A 88 5.90 19.54 1.55
N THR A 89 7.22 19.39 1.57
CA THR A 89 8.10 20.42 2.08
C THR A 89 7.82 21.61 1.20
N GLY A 90 7.02 22.53 1.73
CA GLY A 90 6.85 23.85 1.16
C GLY A 90 8.24 24.43 0.97
N GLU A 91 8.61 24.61 -0.28
CA GLU A 91 9.70 25.46 -0.69
C GLU A 91 9.30 26.89 -0.27
N GLY A 92 9.82 27.32 0.88
CA GLY A 92 9.73 28.69 1.37
C GLY A 92 11.01 29.42 1.01
N THR A 93 11.08 29.95 -0.21
CA THR A 93 12.01 31.02 -0.56
C THR A 93 11.31 32.34 -0.26
N GLY A 94 11.87 33.13 0.65
CA GLY A 94 11.42 34.47 1.01
C GLY A 94 12.26 35.03 2.13
#